data_AF-A0A7X7V8E0-F1
#
_entry.id   AF-A0A7X7V8E0-F1
#
_cell.length_a   1.000
_cell.length_b   1.000
_cell.length_c   1.000
_cell.angle_alpha   90.00
_cell.angle_beta   90.00
_cell.angle_gamma   90.00
#
_symmetry.space_group_name_H-M   'P 1'
#
loop_
_entity.id
_entity.type
_entity.pdbx_description
1 polymer ?
#
loop_
_entity_poly.entity_id
_entity_poly.type
_entity_poly.pdbx_seq_one_letter_code
_entity_poly.pdbx_strand_id
1 'polypeptide(L)'
;MEIHQTGERRAKPWPVFGSGGLDDAYVRRLTDFVDARLYLADHRVLLLLKCMLCSELPDAVFTRARKSVLNFRFSLLEPGNDAMALWTENHQITAATAEYLTGQLFPDEVFRNDGRIGARHWRAARSQLMIWLSDRFRYGFSEWLSNTYLAYDLAALAMLIDHADDETLVRAASMIADLALTDVALHSFQGRFAPSMGRAHAEQAMHPERAEMAPIWASAFGDEQPEPDIESLSGLFITRQRYQVPAAIREIARDQPVRRVMSSMGLDPCEVRSELRSHPQFPRTQGLELTQFWWGMQAV
;
A
#
# COMPACT_ATOMS: atom_id res chain seq x y z
N MET A 1 0.73 14.79 34.49
CA MET A 1 0.43 14.04 33.25
C MET A 1 1.45 12.92 33.20
N GLU A 2 1.10 11.75 33.75
CA GLU A 2 1.99 10.59 33.74
C GLU A 2 2.02 10.05 32.32
N ILE A 3 3.18 10.15 31.66
CA ILE A 3 3.43 9.47 30.40
C ILE A 3 3.52 7.99 30.76
N HIS A 4 2.41 7.27 30.64
CA HIS A 4 2.47 5.82 30.62
C HIS A 4 3.41 5.44 29.48
N GLN A 5 4.56 4.87 29.83
CA GLN A 5 5.40 4.16 28.87
C GLN A 5 4.57 3.01 28.32
N THR A 6 3.85 3.26 27.22
CA THR A 6 3.24 2.20 26.42
C THR A 6 4.40 1.38 25.90
N GLY A 7 4.62 0.19 26.48
CA GLY A 7 5.59 -0.76 25.98
C GLY A 7 5.42 -0.96 24.47
N GLU A 8 6.52 -1.18 23.76
CA GLU A 8 6.50 -1.37 22.31
C GLU A 8 5.48 -2.47 21.94
N ARG A 9 4.38 -2.04 21.33
CA ARG A 9 3.28 -2.93 20.96
C ARG A 9 3.67 -3.62 19.66
N ARG A 10 4.23 -4.82 19.77
CA ARG A 10 4.68 -5.59 18.61
C ARG A 10 3.47 -6.13 17.84
N ALA A 11 3.46 -5.91 16.53
CA ALA A 11 2.45 -6.48 15.65
C ALA A 11 2.57 -8.02 15.62
N LYS A 12 1.48 -8.71 15.29
CA LYS A 12 1.53 -10.18 15.14
C LYS A 12 2.40 -10.56 13.96
N PRO A 13 3.20 -11.63 14.04
CA PRO A 13 4.00 -12.06 12.90
C PRO A 13 3.10 -12.57 11.77
N TRP A 14 3.60 -12.48 10.54
CA TRP A 14 3.04 -13.26 9.44
C TRP A 14 3.19 -14.77 9.76
N PRO A 15 2.20 -15.63 9.44
CA PRO A 15 2.29 -17.05 9.76
C PRO A 15 3.48 -17.71 9.06
N VAL A 16 4.00 -18.76 9.67
CA VAL A 16 5.05 -19.61 9.10
C VAL A 16 4.40 -20.64 8.18
N PHE A 17 5.10 -21.07 7.12
CA PHE A 17 4.61 -22.11 6.23
C PHE A 17 4.25 -23.40 6.99
N GLY A 18 3.09 -23.98 6.66
CA GLY A 18 2.49 -25.12 7.38
C GLY A 18 1.65 -24.73 8.60
N SER A 19 1.49 -23.44 8.90
CA SER A 19 0.70 -22.93 10.03
C SER A 19 -0.22 -21.78 9.60
N GLY A 20 -1.26 -21.49 10.38
CA GLY A 20 -2.12 -20.32 10.17
C GLY A 20 -2.79 -20.25 8.79
N GLY A 21 -3.00 -21.40 8.13
CA GLY A 21 -3.56 -21.47 6.77
C GLY A 21 -2.58 -21.20 5.63
N LEU A 22 -1.32 -20.84 5.94
CA LEU A 22 -0.26 -20.70 4.94
C LEU A 22 0.27 -22.09 4.55
N ASP A 23 -0.29 -22.67 3.50
CA ASP A 23 0.10 -23.97 2.95
C ASP A 23 0.35 -23.93 1.43
N ASP A 24 0.75 -25.07 0.86
CA ASP A 24 0.99 -25.22 -0.59
C ASP A 24 -0.27 -24.85 -1.40
N ALA A 25 -1.46 -25.22 -0.93
CA ALA A 25 -2.71 -24.95 -1.64
C ALA A 25 -3.02 -23.45 -1.70
N TYR A 26 -2.82 -22.72 -0.61
CA TYR A 26 -2.98 -21.26 -0.56
C TYR A 26 -2.00 -20.55 -1.49
N VAL A 27 -0.70 -20.86 -1.42
CA VAL A 27 0.30 -20.19 -2.28
C VAL A 27 0.07 -20.51 -3.76
N ARG A 28 -0.40 -21.72 -4.10
CA ARG A 28 -0.81 -22.06 -5.47
C ARG A 28 -2.00 -21.23 -5.94
N ARG A 29 -3.05 -21.09 -5.11
CA ARG A 29 -4.21 -20.25 -5.47
C ARG A 29 -3.81 -18.79 -5.69
N LEU A 30 -2.96 -18.25 -4.83
CA LEU A 30 -2.40 -16.90 -5.03
C LEU A 30 -1.65 -16.80 -6.36
N THR A 31 -0.76 -17.76 -6.63
CA THR A 31 0.02 -17.79 -7.87
C THR A 31 -0.89 -17.88 -9.10
N ASP A 32 -1.92 -18.73 -9.07
CA ASP A 32 -2.88 -18.87 -10.17
C ASP A 32 -3.64 -17.57 -10.45
N PHE A 33 -4.00 -16.83 -9.40
CA PHE A 33 -4.65 -15.52 -9.55
C PHE A 33 -3.69 -14.47 -10.14
N VAL A 34 -2.44 -14.45 -9.67
CA VAL A 34 -1.39 -13.55 -10.18
C VAL A 34 -1.11 -13.84 -11.66
N ASP A 35 -0.98 -15.12 -12.03
CA ASP A 35 -0.76 -15.55 -13.41
C ASP A 35 -1.95 -15.22 -14.32
N ALA A 36 -3.17 -15.27 -13.81
CA ALA A 36 -4.38 -14.92 -14.55
C ALA A 36 -4.53 -13.41 -14.83
N ARG A 37 -3.79 -12.55 -14.10
CA ARG A 37 -3.81 -11.08 -14.24
C ARG A 37 -5.23 -10.49 -14.28
N LEU A 38 -6.08 -11.00 -13.39
CA LEU A 38 -7.43 -10.49 -13.20
C LEU A 38 -7.40 -9.17 -12.43
N TYR A 39 -8.55 -8.49 -12.37
CA TYR A 39 -8.72 -7.32 -11.50
C TYR A 39 -8.23 -7.64 -10.07
N LEU A 40 -7.41 -6.75 -9.48
CA LEU A 40 -6.73 -6.90 -8.18
C LEU A 40 -5.57 -7.91 -8.13
N ALA A 41 -5.05 -8.39 -9.27
CA ALA A 41 -3.87 -9.26 -9.24
C ALA A 41 -2.61 -8.54 -8.69
N ASP A 42 -2.54 -7.21 -8.79
CA ASP A 42 -1.53 -6.37 -8.14
C ASP A 42 -1.63 -6.37 -6.60
N HIS A 43 -2.81 -6.67 -6.04
CA HIS A 43 -2.97 -6.90 -4.60
C HIS A 43 -2.51 -8.31 -4.23
N ARG A 44 -2.86 -9.30 -5.05
CA ARG A 44 -2.47 -10.71 -4.81
C ARG A 44 -0.97 -10.94 -4.94
N VAL A 45 -0.29 -10.22 -5.83
CA VAL A 45 1.17 -10.32 -5.95
C VAL A 45 1.86 -9.78 -4.69
N LEU A 46 1.31 -8.80 -3.98
CA LEU A 46 1.85 -8.36 -2.69
C LEU A 46 1.72 -9.42 -1.59
N LEU A 47 0.57 -10.11 -1.51
CA LEU A 47 0.40 -11.23 -0.59
C LEU A 47 1.37 -12.37 -0.91
N LEU A 48 1.56 -12.69 -2.20
CA LEU A 48 2.53 -13.68 -2.67
C LEU A 48 3.96 -13.29 -2.28
N LEU A 49 4.34 -12.03 -2.48
CA LEU A 49 5.64 -11.50 -2.07
C LEU A 49 5.83 -11.56 -0.56
N LYS A 50 4.80 -11.23 0.26
CA LYS A 50 4.88 -11.38 1.72
C LYS A 50 5.16 -12.83 2.12
N CYS A 51 4.51 -13.80 1.48
CA CYS A 51 4.80 -15.23 1.70
C CYS A 51 6.24 -15.58 1.36
N MET A 52 6.76 -15.10 0.22
CA MET A 52 8.14 -15.35 -0.21
C MET A 52 9.19 -14.71 0.71
N LEU A 53 8.88 -13.53 1.27
CA LEU A 53 9.80 -12.75 2.11
C LEU A 53 9.80 -13.20 3.57
N CYS A 54 8.66 -13.68 4.08
CA CYS A 54 8.46 -13.94 5.52
C CYS A 54 8.34 -15.43 5.87
N SER A 55 8.45 -16.34 4.92
CA SER A 55 8.31 -17.78 5.18
C SER A 55 9.23 -18.62 4.30
N GLU A 56 9.77 -19.70 4.87
CA GLU A 56 10.45 -20.74 4.09
C GLU A 56 9.42 -21.57 3.32
N LEU A 57 9.23 -21.22 2.05
CA LEU A 57 8.38 -21.99 1.14
C LEU A 57 9.15 -23.20 0.61
N PRO A 58 8.51 -24.38 0.43
CA PRO A 58 9.13 -25.51 -0.23
C PRO A 58 9.64 -25.13 -1.63
N ASP A 59 10.79 -25.67 -2.06
CA ASP A 59 11.47 -25.28 -3.30
C ASP A 59 10.56 -25.25 -4.54
N ALA A 60 9.69 -26.25 -4.68
CA ALA A 60 8.75 -26.33 -5.79
C ALA A 60 7.71 -25.19 -5.79
N VAL A 61 7.25 -24.80 -4.59
CA VAL A 61 6.30 -23.69 -4.38
C VAL A 61 7.00 -22.36 -4.63
N PHE A 62 8.18 -22.16 -4.05
CA PHE A 62 8.98 -20.96 -4.26
C PHE A 62 9.32 -20.76 -5.74
N THR A 63 9.75 -21.82 -6.43
CA THR A 63 10.07 -21.77 -7.87
C THR A 63 8.88 -21.34 -8.71
N ARG A 64 7.68 -21.83 -8.39
CA ARG A 64 6.45 -21.42 -9.08
C ARG A 64 6.10 -19.96 -8.79
N ALA A 65 6.12 -19.54 -7.52
CA ALA A 65 5.87 -18.16 -7.12
C ALA A 65 6.86 -17.19 -7.79
N ARG A 66 8.15 -17.52 -7.77
CA ARG A 66 9.22 -16.79 -8.49
C ARG A 66 8.92 -16.65 -9.98
N LYS A 67 8.53 -17.74 -10.64
CA LYS A 67 8.16 -17.69 -12.06
C LYS A 67 6.97 -16.74 -12.29
N SER A 68 5.98 -16.76 -11.40
CA SER A 68 4.80 -15.89 -11.48
C SER A 68 5.17 -14.41 -11.38
N VAL A 69 5.92 -14.02 -10.34
CA VAL A 69 6.31 -12.61 -10.13
C VAL A 69 7.23 -12.08 -11.25
N LEU A 70 8.13 -12.91 -11.80
CA LEU A 70 8.99 -12.53 -12.93
C LEU A 70 8.24 -12.43 -14.28
N ASN A 71 7.05 -13.04 -14.37
CA ASN A 71 6.19 -12.91 -15.54
C ASN A 71 5.06 -11.90 -15.30
N PHE A 72 4.96 -11.23 -14.15
CA PHE A 72 3.86 -10.31 -13.87
C PHE A 72 4.00 -9.01 -14.69
N ARG A 73 2.88 -8.30 -14.91
CA ARG A 73 2.87 -6.97 -15.55
C ARG A 73 2.71 -5.90 -14.50
N PHE A 74 3.71 -5.05 -14.31
CA PHE A 74 3.71 -4.06 -13.22
C PHE A 74 3.23 -2.67 -13.63
N SER A 75 3.26 -2.35 -14.93
CA SER A 75 2.91 -1.02 -15.44
C SER A 75 1.96 -1.07 -16.63
N LEU A 76 1.21 0.00 -16.84
CA LEU A 76 0.39 0.23 -18.04
C LEU A 76 1.22 0.43 -19.30
N LEU A 77 2.51 0.76 -19.15
CA LEU A 77 3.44 0.94 -20.28
C LEU A 77 4.03 -0.38 -20.75
N GLU A 78 3.89 -1.45 -19.95
CA GLU A 78 4.34 -2.77 -20.34
C GLU A 78 3.35 -3.43 -21.31
N PRO A 79 3.82 -4.28 -22.22
CA PRO A 79 2.94 -4.94 -23.17
C PRO A 79 1.96 -5.88 -22.45
N GLY A 80 0.74 -5.95 -22.97
CA GLY A 80 -0.31 -6.84 -22.50
C GLY A 80 -1.69 -6.22 -22.63
N ASN A 81 -2.71 -7.08 -22.71
CA ASN A 81 -4.11 -6.69 -22.63
C ASN A 81 -4.78 -7.64 -21.63
N ASP A 82 -4.96 -7.19 -20.40
CA ASP A 82 -5.58 -7.94 -19.32
C ASP A 82 -6.51 -7.03 -18.49
N ALA A 83 -7.13 -7.59 -17.45
CA ALA A 83 -8.18 -6.92 -16.69
C ALA A 83 -7.67 -6.04 -15.53
N MET A 84 -6.34 -5.89 -15.34
CA MET A 84 -5.81 -5.12 -14.22
C MET A 84 -5.94 -3.61 -14.44
N ALA A 85 -6.48 -2.90 -13.45
CA ALA A 85 -6.72 -1.46 -13.50
C ALA A 85 -5.57 -0.66 -12.84
N LEU A 86 -4.36 -0.74 -13.40
CA LEU A 86 -3.12 -0.20 -12.79
C LEU A 86 -3.00 1.35 -12.76
N TRP A 87 -4.10 2.08 -12.92
CA TRP A 87 -4.09 3.55 -13.03
C TRP A 87 -4.63 4.29 -11.81
N THR A 88 -5.46 3.67 -10.95
CA THR A 88 -5.98 4.36 -9.76
C THR A 88 -4.94 4.40 -8.64
N GLU A 89 -5.07 5.32 -7.67
CA GLU A 89 -4.07 5.57 -6.62
C GLU A 89 -3.59 4.31 -5.92
N ASN A 90 -4.51 3.50 -5.36
CA ASN A 90 -4.13 2.27 -4.69
C ASN A 90 -3.38 1.29 -5.61
N HIS A 91 -3.81 1.16 -6.87
CA HIS A 91 -3.16 0.28 -7.83
C HIS A 91 -1.76 0.79 -8.24
N GLN A 92 -1.55 2.12 -8.24
CA GLN A 92 -0.23 2.69 -8.51
C GLN A 92 0.77 2.29 -7.42
N ILE A 93 0.40 2.43 -6.13
CA ILE A 93 1.31 2.11 -5.02
C ILE A 93 1.48 0.61 -4.83
N THR A 94 0.44 -0.21 -5.00
CA THR A 94 0.54 -1.68 -4.87
C THR A 94 1.41 -2.28 -5.97
N ALA A 95 1.18 -1.90 -7.23
CA ALA A 95 1.95 -2.41 -8.36
C ALA A 95 3.41 -1.95 -8.31
N ALA A 96 3.66 -0.66 -8.02
CA ALA A 96 5.02 -0.14 -7.89
C ALA A 96 5.77 -0.75 -6.70
N THR A 97 5.08 -1.01 -5.58
CA THR A 97 5.67 -1.74 -4.44
C THR A 97 6.06 -3.16 -4.84
N ALA A 98 5.19 -3.87 -5.56
CA ALA A 98 5.47 -5.21 -6.03
C ALA A 98 6.63 -5.23 -7.04
N GLU A 99 6.69 -4.27 -7.98
CA GLU A 99 7.78 -4.13 -8.95
C GLU A 99 9.11 -3.87 -8.24
N TYR A 100 9.11 -2.96 -7.26
CA TYR A 100 10.30 -2.62 -6.48
C TYR A 100 10.85 -3.84 -5.75
N LEU A 101 10.00 -4.54 -4.98
CA LEU A 101 10.42 -5.69 -4.17
C LEU A 101 10.81 -6.89 -5.04
N THR A 102 10.10 -7.14 -6.15
CA THR A 102 10.47 -8.23 -7.08
C THR A 102 11.80 -7.92 -7.77
N GLY A 103 12.00 -6.67 -8.20
CA GLY A 103 13.26 -6.23 -8.81
C GLY A 103 14.44 -6.26 -7.84
N GLN A 104 14.20 -5.98 -6.55
CA GLN A 104 15.20 -6.10 -5.48
C GLN A 104 15.56 -7.57 -5.21
N LEU A 105 14.56 -8.47 -5.19
CA LEU A 105 14.77 -9.91 -4.96
C LEU A 105 15.53 -10.60 -6.11
N PHE A 106 15.30 -10.15 -7.34
CA PHE A 106 15.83 -10.80 -8.55
C PHE A 106 16.51 -9.81 -9.50
N PRO A 107 17.58 -9.11 -9.06
CA PRO A 107 18.15 -7.98 -9.80
C PRO A 107 18.73 -8.36 -11.17
N ASP A 108 19.24 -9.59 -11.30
CA ASP A 108 19.89 -10.09 -12.52
C ASP A 108 18.95 -10.91 -13.42
N GLU A 109 17.72 -11.19 -12.97
CA GLU A 109 16.76 -11.96 -13.75
C GLU A 109 16.06 -11.11 -14.79
N VAL A 110 15.73 -11.74 -15.92
CA VAL A 110 14.94 -11.11 -16.99
C VAL A 110 13.46 -11.31 -16.71
N PHE A 111 12.74 -10.20 -16.62
CA PHE A 111 11.29 -10.19 -16.47
C PHE A 111 10.69 -10.42 -17.85
N ARG A 112 9.95 -11.52 -18.00
CA ARG A 112 9.53 -11.99 -19.32
C ARG A 112 8.47 -11.11 -19.97
N ASN A 113 7.77 -10.31 -19.16
CA ASN A 113 6.68 -9.49 -19.69
C ASN A 113 7.21 -8.41 -20.66
N ASP A 114 8.35 -7.79 -20.38
CA ASP A 114 8.91 -6.71 -21.21
C ASP A 114 10.42 -6.85 -21.54
N GLY A 115 11.07 -7.89 -21.03
CA GLY A 115 12.48 -8.19 -21.28
C GLY A 115 13.48 -7.36 -20.48
N ARG A 116 13.04 -6.48 -19.57
CA ARG A 116 13.95 -5.76 -18.67
C ARG A 116 14.51 -6.70 -17.60
N ILE A 117 15.69 -6.37 -17.09
CA ILE A 117 16.25 -7.05 -15.91
C ILE A 117 15.67 -6.48 -14.62
N GLY A 118 15.67 -7.25 -13.53
CA GLY A 118 15.16 -6.82 -12.22
C GLY A 118 15.76 -5.52 -11.71
N ALA A 119 17.06 -5.28 -11.91
CA ALA A 119 17.70 -4.03 -11.52
C ALA A 119 17.16 -2.80 -12.28
N ARG A 120 16.56 -2.98 -13.47
CA ARG A 120 15.85 -1.89 -14.17
C ARG A 120 14.44 -1.69 -13.62
N HIS A 121 13.72 -2.76 -13.31
CA HIS A 121 12.42 -2.70 -12.63
C HIS A 121 12.54 -2.02 -11.27
N TRP A 122 13.50 -2.44 -10.45
CA TRP A 122 13.79 -1.84 -9.14
C TRP A 122 14.02 -0.33 -9.22
N ARG A 123 14.87 0.15 -10.15
CA ARG A 123 15.13 1.59 -10.33
C ARG A 123 13.92 2.36 -10.86
N ALA A 124 13.17 1.78 -11.78
CA ALA A 124 11.96 2.39 -12.34
C ALA A 124 10.89 2.55 -11.26
N ALA A 125 10.57 1.46 -10.56
CA ALA A 125 9.63 1.43 -9.46
C ALA A 125 10.03 2.38 -8.33
N ARG A 126 11.32 2.42 -7.95
CA ARG A 126 11.85 3.37 -6.96
C ARG A 126 11.53 4.82 -7.35
N SER A 127 11.75 5.17 -8.62
CA SER A 127 11.51 6.52 -9.12
C SER A 127 10.02 6.86 -9.07
N GLN A 128 9.16 5.93 -9.51
CA GLN A 128 7.71 6.08 -9.45
C GLN A 128 7.19 6.20 -8.01
N LEU A 129 7.68 5.37 -7.09
CA LEU A 129 7.34 5.42 -5.67
C LEU A 129 7.71 6.76 -5.05
N MET A 130 8.91 7.29 -5.33
CA MET A 130 9.31 8.60 -4.83
C MET A 130 8.46 9.75 -5.40
N ILE A 131 7.95 9.62 -6.63
CA ILE A 131 6.97 10.58 -7.19
C ILE A 131 5.65 10.47 -6.44
N TRP A 132 5.10 9.26 -6.33
CA TRP A 132 3.83 9.00 -5.66
C TRP A 132 3.85 9.50 -4.20
N LEU A 133 4.90 9.16 -3.44
CA LEU A 133 5.06 9.60 -2.05
C LEU A 133 5.17 11.13 -1.94
N SER A 134 5.90 11.79 -2.86
CA SER A 134 5.97 13.27 -2.90
C SER A 134 4.61 13.89 -3.18
N ASP A 135 3.85 13.32 -4.12
CA ASP A 135 2.52 13.81 -4.47
C ASP A 135 1.53 13.65 -3.30
N ARG A 136 1.52 12.50 -2.61
CA ARG A 136 0.69 12.29 -1.40
C ARG A 136 1.08 13.22 -0.26
N PHE A 137 2.37 13.48 -0.06
CA PHE A 137 2.84 14.42 0.96
C PHE A 137 2.34 15.84 0.74
N ARG A 138 2.37 16.30 -0.52
CA ARG A 138 2.09 17.70 -0.87
C ARG A 138 0.61 17.99 -1.02
N TYR A 139 -0.13 17.05 -1.61
CA TYR A 139 -1.48 17.29 -2.09
C TYR A 139 -2.50 16.36 -1.44
N GLY A 140 -2.09 15.43 -0.57
CA GLY A 140 -2.99 14.43 -0.01
C GLY A 140 -3.34 13.30 -0.98
N PHE A 141 -4.35 12.51 -0.60
CA PHE A 141 -4.76 11.30 -1.29
C PHE A 141 -5.83 11.58 -2.34
N SER A 142 -5.73 10.94 -3.50
CA SER A 142 -6.69 11.04 -4.60
C SER A 142 -7.97 10.26 -4.32
N GLU A 143 -7.86 9.11 -3.67
CA GLU A 143 -8.96 8.25 -3.21
C GLU A 143 -9.31 8.59 -1.75
N TRP A 144 -9.35 9.91 -1.47
CA TRP A 144 -9.36 10.48 -0.14
C TRP A 144 -10.33 9.81 0.83
N LEU A 145 -9.78 9.51 2.01
CA LEU A 145 -10.48 8.96 3.17
C LEU A 145 -11.27 7.66 2.88
N SER A 146 -11.02 6.98 1.76
CA SER A 146 -11.67 5.71 1.48
C SER A 146 -11.24 4.66 2.49
N ASN A 147 -12.23 4.05 3.16
CA ASN A 147 -12.00 2.97 4.12
C ASN A 147 -11.45 1.68 3.48
N THR A 148 -11.43 1.60 2.15
CA THR A 148 -10.94 0.44 1.40
C THR A 148 -9.60 0.75 0.77
N TYR A 149 -9.53 1.81 -0.04
CA TYR A 149 -8.33 2.10 -0.80
C TYR A 149 -7.18 2.60 0.08
N LEU A 150 -7.46 3.39 1.12
CA LEU A 150 -6.44 3.80 2.09
C LEU A 150 -5.89 2.58 2.88
N ALA A 151 -6.68 1.52 3.05
CA ALA A 151 -6.20 0.29 3.68
C ALA A 151 -5.20 -0.44 2.76
N TYR A 152 -5.44 -0.43 1.46
CA TYR A 152 -4.53 -0.99 0.46
C TYR A 152 -3.23 -0.16 0.35
N ASP A 153 -3.34 1.17 0.42
CA ASP A 153 -2.18 2.06 0.46
C ASP A 153 -1.32 1.76 1.69
N LEU A 154 -1.92 1.68 2.88
CA LEU A 154 -1.22 1.35 4.12
C LEU A 154 -0.58 -0.04 4.09
N ALA A 155 -1.22 -1.02 3.45
CA ALA A 155 -0.66 -2.36 3.24
C ALA A 155 0.59 -2.33 2.36
N ALA A 156 0.56 -1.59 1.25
CA ALA A 156 1.71 -1.42 0.35
C ALA A 156 2.85 -0.63 1.03
N LEU A 157 2.52 0.44 1.76
CA LEU A 157 3.49 1.21 2.54
C LEU A 157 4.16 0.34 3.62
N ALA A 158 3.40 -0.51 4.32
CA ALA A 158 3.96 -1.44 5.30
C ALA A 158 4.94 -2.44 4.64
N MET A 159 4.61 -2.94 3.45
CA MET A 159 5.52 -3.80 2.68
C MET A 159 6.83 -3.10 2.33
N LEU A 160 6.77 -1.82 1.90
CA LEU A 160 7.98 -1.04 1.63
C LEU A 160 8.80 -0.79 2.88
N ILE A 161 8.17 -0.37 3.98
CA ILE A 161 8.85 -0.04 5.23
C ILE A 161 9.54 -1.28 5.80
N ASP A 162 8.91 -2.44 5.71
CA ASP A 162 9.46 -3.69 6.23
C ASP A 162 10.63 -4.21 5.36
N HIS A 163 10.49 -4.18 4.03
CA HIS A 163 11.30 -5.02 3.13
C HIS A 163 12.17 -4.26 2.11
N ALA A 164 12.03 -2.94 1.99
CA ALA A 164 12.89 -2.17 1.08
C ALA A 164 14.29 -1.94 1.69
N ASP A 165 15.33 -2.14 0.87
CA ASP A 165 16.72 -1.89 1.27
C ASP A 165 17.08 -0.39 1.24
N ASP A 166 16.30 0.44 0.54
CA ASP A 166 16.53 1.88 0.45
C ASP A 166 15.92 2.64 1.64
N GLU A 167 16.76 3.02 2.60
CA GLU A 167 16.38 3.79 3.79
C GLU A 167 15.79 5.18 3.49
N THR A 168 16.04 5.76 2.31
CA THR A 168 15.39 7.02 1.89
C THR A 168 13.93 6.74 1.54
N LEU A 169 13.68 5.66 0.79
CA LEU A 169 12.34 5.23 0.43
C LEU A 169 11.55 4.80 1.67
N VAL A 170 12.16 4.02 2.57
CA VAL A 170 11.55 3.60 3.85
C VAL A 170 11.12 4.80 4.67
N ARG A 171 11.96 5.83 4.78
CA ARG A 171 11.64 7.06 5.52
C ARG A 171 10.48 7.81 4.89
N ALA A 172 10.50 7.99 3.57
CA ALA A 172 9.41 8.66 2.85
C ALA A 172 8.09 7.89 2.98
N ALA A 173 8.12 6.56 2.85
CA ALA A 173 6.96 5.70 3.05
C ALA A 173 6.41 5.79 4.48
N SER A 174 7.30 5.84 5.49
CA SER A 174 6.90 6.01 6.90
C SER A 174 6.19 7.35 7.12
N MET A 175 6.69 8.44 6.53
CA MET A 175 6.04 9.76 6.63
C MET A 175 4.64 9.76 6.00
N ILE A 176 4.44 9.05 4.89
CA ILE A 176 3.10 8.94 4.28
C ILE A 176 2.18 8.04 5.09
N ALA A 177 2.69 6.97 5.70
CA ALA A 177 1.92 6.16 6.63
C ALA A 177 1.50 6.96 7.88
N ASP A 178 2.37 7.84 8.40
CA ASP A 178 2.05 8.75 9.49
C ASP A 178 0.93 9.72 9.10
N LEU A 179 1.01 10.31 7.90
CA LEU A 179 -0.01 11.21 7.38
C LEU A 179 -1.36 10.49 7.22
N ALA A 180 -1.37 9.33 6.56
CA ALA A 180 -2.57 8.51 6.38
C ALA A 180 -3.21 8.12 7.72
N LEU A 181 -2.42 7.67 8.70
CA LEU A 181 -2.94 7.31 10.01
C LEU A 181 -3.39 8.52 10.83
N THR A 182 -2.81 9.70 10.60
CA THR A 182 -3.31 10.96 11.17
C THR A 182 -4.72 11.26 10.64
N ASP A 183 -4.94 11.12 9.33
CA ASP A 183 -6.28 11.25 8.75
C ASP A 183 -7.24 10.22 9.33
N VAL A 184 -6.82 8.97 9.48
CA VAL A 184 -7.63 7.92 10.10
C VAL A 184 -7.99 8.31 11.55
N ALA A 185 -7.02 8.76 12.34
CA ALA A 185 -7.23 9.16 13.73
C ALA A 185 -8.22 10.33 13.85
N LEU A 186 -8.05 11.37 13.02
CA LEU A 186 -8.87 12.58 13.04
C LEU A 186 -10.33 12.33 12.65
N HIS A 187 -10.56 11.40 11.71
CA HIS A 187 -11.89 11.10 11.18
C HIS A 187 -12.47 9.78 11.70
N SER A 188 -11.88 9.21 12.75
CA SER A 188 -12.48 8.08 13.47
C SER A 188 -13.52 8.56 14.46
N PHE A 189 -14.63 7.83 14.59
CA PHE A 189 -15.67 8.04 15.58
C PHE A 189 -15.99 6.71 16.28
N GLN A 190 -15.92 6.69 17.62
CA GLN A 190 -16.18 5.50 18.44
C GLN A 190 -15.43 4.23 17.96
N GLY A 191 -14.14 4.39 17.65
CA GLY A 191 -13.28 3.29 17.19
C GLY A 191 -13.51 2.83 15.75
N ARG A 192 -14.29 3.59 14.96
CA ARG A 192 -14.59 3.27 13.56
C ARG A 192 -14.17 4.42 12.66
N PHE A 193 -13.48 4.09 11.57
CA PHE A 193 -13.17 5.06 10.52
C PHE A 193 -14.38 5.21 9.59
N ALA A 194 -15.15 6.29 9.78
CA ALA A 194 -16.40 6.55 9.07
C ALA A 194 -16.48 8.00 8.56
N PRO A 195 -15.53 8.44 7.71
CA PRO A 195 -15.51 9.78 7.16
C PRO A 195 -16.49 9.92 5.97
N SER A 196 -16.69 11.15 5.49
CA SER A 196 -16.98 11.31 4.05
C SER A 196 -15.78 10.82 3.25
N MET A 197 -16.00 10.24 2.06
CA MET A 197 -14.90 9.64 1.29
C MET A 197 -15.11 9.79 -0.21
N GLY A 198 -14.00 9.86 -0.95
CA GLY A 198 -14.01 10.06 -2.40
C GLY A 198 -14.43 8.81 -3.18
N ARG A 199 -14.19 7.62 -2.62
CA ARG A 199 -14.65 6.35 -3.16
C ARG A 199 -15.10 5.42 -2.03
N ALA A 200 -16.26 4.78 -2.22
CA ALA A 200 -16.86 3.90 -1.23
C ALA A 200 -17.53 2.69 -1.88
N HIS A 201 -17.46 1.55 -1.21
CA HIS A 201 -18.40 0.46 -1.45
C HIS A 201 -19.58 0.60 -0.48
N ALA A 202 -20.80 0.43 -0.98
CA ALA A 202 -22.02 0.65 -0.20
C ALA A 202 -22.02 -0.13 1.12
N GLU A 203 -21.66 -1.42 1.07
CA GLU A 203 -21.59 -2.28 2.26
C GLU A 203 -20.65 -1.71 3.33
N GLN A 204 -19.44 -1.29 2.93
CA GLN A 204 -18.43 -0.80 3.88
C GLN A 204 -18.72 0.63 4.37
N ALA A 205 -19.46 1.43 3.60
CA ALA A 205 -19.95 2.73 4.05
C ALA A 205 -21.06 2.59 5.09
N MET A 206 -21.95 1.59 4.93
CA MET A 206 -23.03 1.30 5.88
C MET A 206 -22.54 0.52 7.11
N HIS A 207 -21.50 -0.29 6.93
CA HIS A 207 -20.92 -1.18 7.94
C HIS A 207 -19.40 -0.95 8.07
N PRO A 208 -18.96 0.19 8.63
CA PRO A 208 -17.54 0.54 8.74
C PRO A 208 -16.74 -0.47 9.57
N GLU A 209 -17.37 -1.25 10.46
CA GLU A 209 -16.75 -2.37 11.17
C GLU A 209 -16.37 -3.56 10.26
N ARG A 210 -16.90 -3.61 9.04
CA ARG A 210 -16.58 -4.61 8.01
C ARG A 210 -15.64 -4.07 6.92
N ALA A 211 -15.23 -2.82 7.02
CA ALA A 211 -14.31 -2.22 6.06
C ALA A 211 -12.88 -2.74 6.23
N GLU A 212 -12.08 -2.72 5.16
CA GLU A 212 -10.66 -3.12 5.20
C GLU A 212 -9.84 -2.29 6.20
N MET A 213 -10.27 -1.05 6.48
CA MET A 213 -9.66 -0.20 7.51
C MET A 213 -9.94 -0.64 8.94
N ALA A 214 -11.01 -1.40 9.22
CA ALA A 214 -11.38 -1.79 10.58
C ALA A 214 -10.27 -2.55 11.32
N PRO A 215 -9.68 -3.63 10.75
CA PRO A 215 -8.58 -4.32 11.42
C PRO A 215 -7.29 -3.49 11.46
N ILE A 216 -7.05 -2.61 10.47
CA ILE A 216 -5.92 -1.65 10.52
C ILE A 216 -6.08 -0.70 11.70
N TRP A 217 -7.27 -0.14 11.89
CA TRP A 217 -7.59 0.73 13.02
C TRP A 217 -7.34 0.02 14.35
N ALA A 218 -7.83 -1.21 14.51
CA ALA A 218 -7.62 -2.00 15.71
C ALA A 218 -6.12 -2.25 15.98
N SER A 219 -5.35 -2.60 14.94
CA SER A 219 -3.91 -2.80 15.05
C SER A 219 -3.13 -1.51 15.35
N ALA A 220 -3.56 -0.36 14.83
CA ALA A 220 -2.90 0.93 14.98
C ALA A 220 -3.24 1.61 16.32
N PHE A 221 -4.51 1.59 16.74
CA PHE A 221 -5.05 2.43 17.81
C PHE A 221 -5.77 1.66 18.92
N GLY A 222 -6.34 0.48 18.59
CA GLY A 222 -7.08 -0.35 19.53
C GLY A 222 -6.20 -0.97 20.62
N ASP A 223 -6.82 -1.60 21.62
CA ASP A 223 -6.11 -2.20 22.75
C ASP A 223 -5.71 -3.66 22.52
N GLU A 224 -6.42 -4.36 21.63
CA GLU A 224 -6.14 -5.74 21.22
C GLU A 224 -5.58 -5.82 19.79
N GLN A 225 -4.72 -6.79 19.51
CA GLN A 225 -4.17 -7.01 18.17
C GLN A 225 -5.10 -7.95 17.40
N PRO A 226 -5.64 -7.54 16.24
CA PRO A 226 -6.54 -8.40 15.45
C PRO A 226 -5.80 -9.65 14.97
N GLU A 227 -6.54 -10.72 14.69
CA GLU A 227 -5.97 -11.85 13.96
C GLU A 227 -5.68 -11.43 12.51
N PRO A 228 -4.50 -11.74 11.97
CA PRO A 228 -4.20 -11.43 10.57
C PRO A 228 -4.99 -12.37 9.66
N ASP A 229 -5.71 -11.77 8.70
CA ASP A 229 -6.25 -12.49 7.57
C ASP A 229 -5.24 -12.48 6.43
N ILE A 230 -4.68 -13.64 6.09
CA ILE A 230 -3.71 -13.77 5.00
C ILE A 230 -4.34 -13.61 3.61
N GLU A 231 -5.67 -13.71 3.48
CA GLU A 231 -6.36 -13.47 2.21
C GLU A 231 -6.66 -11.98 1.97
N SER A 232 -6.51 -11.11 2.98
CA SER A 232 -6.74 -9.65 2.89
C SER A 232 -5.43 -8.86 2.88
N LEU A 233 -5.39 -7.76 2.13
CA LEU A 233 -4.27 -6.82 2.15
C LEU A 233 -4.07 -6.17 3.52
N SER A 234 -5.14 -5.97 4.29
CA SER A 234 -5.03 -5.43 5.66
C SER A 234 -4.11 -6.31 6.54
N GLY A 235 -4.05 -7.61 6.27
CA GLY A 235 -3.13 -8.56 6.88
C GLY A 235 -1.65 -8.16 6.75
N LEU A 236 -1.27 -7.50 5.65
CA LEU A 236 0.10 -7.01 5.45
C LEU A 236 0.47 -5.91 6.45
N PHE A 237 -0.46 -4.97 6.71
CA PHE A 237 -0.25 -3.91 7.69
C PHE A 237 -0.32 -4.44 9.13
N ILE A 238 -1.26 -5.34 9.43
CA ILE A 238 -1.40 -5.96 10.76
C ILE A 238 -0.14 -6.73 11.16
N THR A 239 0.56 -7.29 10.18
CA THR A 239 1.79 -8.08 10.35
C THR A 239 3.07 -7.32 10.01
N ARG A 240 3.01 -5.99 10.05
CA ARG A 240 4.18 -5.12 9.86
C ARG A 240 5.24 -5.35 10.95
N GLN A 241 6.50 -5.23 10.59
CA GLN A 241 7.63 -5.52 11.48
C GLN A 241 8.37 -4.27 11.94
N ARG A 242 8.53 -3.28 11.06
CA ARG A 242 9.34 -2.07 11.29
C ARG A 242 8.52 -0.84 11.62
N TYR A 243 7.36 -0.66 10.98
CA TYR A 243 6.56 0.56 11.16
C TYR A 243 5.84 0.59 12.52
N GLN A 244 6.14 1.61 13.32
CA GLN A 244 5.46 1.90 14.56
C GLN A 244 4.65 3.19 14.42
N VAL A 245 3.38 3.14 14.80
CA VAL A 245 2.53 4.34 14.82
C VAL A 245 3.10 5.34 15.84
N PRO A 246 3.32 6.60 15.49
CA PRO A 246 3.75 7.63 16.45
C PRO A 246 2.78 7.75 17.64
N ALA A 247 3.32 7.95 18.84
CA ALA A 247 2.53 8.06 20.07
C ALA A 247 1.49 9.20 19.98
N ALA A 248 1.87 10.35 19.42
CA ALA A 248 0.98 11.48 19.21
C ALA A 248 -0.25 11.13 18.34
N ILE A 249 -0.07 10.32 17.28
CA ILE A 249 -1.19 9.91 16.42
C ILE A 249 -2.13 8.97 17.18
N ARG A 250 -1.59 8.05 18.01
CA ARG A 250 -2.42 7.21 18.89
C ARG A 250 -3.20 8.04 19.91
N GLU A 251 -2.58 9.07 20.47
CA GLU A 251 -3.24 10.00 21.39
C GLU A 251 -4.39 10.73 20.69
N ILE A 252 -4.19 11.24 19.47
CA ILE A 252 -5.27 11.86 18.67
C ILE A 252 -6.41 10.88 18.38
N ALA A 253 -6.11 9.61 18.11
CA ALA A 253 -7.13 8.59 17.84
C ALA A 253 -7.97 8.27 19.09
N ARG A 254 -7.36 8.34 20.28
CA ARG A 254 -7.99 8.05 21.58
C ARG A 254 -8.70 9.25 22.17
N ASP A 255 -8.12 10.43 22.04
CA ASP A 255 -8.71 11.70 22.42
C ASP A 255 -9.74 12.07 21.35
N GLN A 256 -11.01 11.76 21.64
CA GLN A 256 -12.15 11.94 20.74
C GLN A 256 -13.07 13.09 21.21
N PRO A 257 -12.57 14.34 21.35
CA PRO A 257 -13.40 15.48 21.65
C PRO A 257 -14.28 15.83 20.44
N VAL A 258 -15.30 16.64 20.69
CA VAL A 258 -16.00 17.33 19.61
C VAL A 258 -15.01 18.29 18.92
N ARG A 259 -14.71 18.04 17.64
CA ARG A 259 -13.77 18.83 16.84
C ARG A 259 -14.31 19.09 15.44
N ARG A 260 -13.81 20.16 14.83
CA ARG A 260 -13.93 20.40 13.40
C ARG A 260 -12.59 20.09 12.74
N VAL A 261 -12.58 19.14 11.81
CA VAL A 261 -11.41 18.85 10.98
C VAL A 261 -11.57 19.62 9.67
N MET A 262 -10.56 20.41 9.32
CA MET A 262 -10.48 21.10 8.03
C MET A 262 -9.29 20.51 7.28
N SER A 263 -9.56 19.84 6.16
CA SER A 263 -8.57 19.18 5.32
C SER A 263 -8.84 19.50 3.86
N SER A 264 -7.77 19.54 3.06
CA SER A 264 -7.85 19.57 1.59
C SER A 264 -7.17 18.31 1.05
N MET A 265 -7.75 17.75 0.00
CA MET A 265 -7.25 16.56 -0.70
C MET A 265 -7.29 16.85 -2.20
N GLY A 266 -6.13 17.02 -2.80
CA GLY A 266 -5.93 17.45 -4.17
C GLY A 266 -5.64 18.93 -4.31
N LEU A 267 -5.79 19.42 -5.55
CA LEU A 267 -5.56 20.80 -5.97
C LEU A 267 -6.80 21.31 -6.67
N ASP A 268 -7.04 22.62 -6.61
CA ASP A 268 -8.01 23.24 -7.51
C ASP A 268 -7.47 23.21 -8.95
N PRO A 269 -8.32 23.05 -9.99
CA PRO A 269 -7.87 22.95 -11.37
C PRO A 269 -6.99 24.12 -11.85
N CYS A 270 -7.17 25.32 -11.27
CA CYS A 270 -6.36 26.49 -11.60
C CYS A 270 -4.93 26.45 -11.02
N GLU A 271 -4.69 25.67 -9.96
CA GLU A 271 -3.41 25.54 -9.27
C GLU A 271 -2.49 24.50 -9.94
N VAL A 272 -3.09 23.49 -10.59
CA VAL A 272 -2.38 22.31 -11.11
C VAL A 272 -1.21 22.66 -12.01
N ARG A 273 -1.37 23.65 -12.89
CA ARG A 273 -0.30 24.04 -13.82
C ARG A 273 0.89 24.69 -13.11
N SER A 274 0.65 25.53 -12.10
CA SER A 274 1.73 26.16 -11.33
C SER A 274 2.42 25.14 -10.41
N GLU A 275 1.64 24.29 -9.74
CA GLU A 275 2.17 23.26 -8.84
C GLU A 275 2.98 22.19 -9.58
N LEU A 276 2.55 21.80 -10.79
CA LEU A 276 3.35 20.90 -11.62
C LEU A 276 4.73 21.51 -11.95
N ARG A 277 4.78 22.81 -12.24
CA ARG A 277 6.03 23.51 -12.60
C ARG A 277 6.97 23.71 -11.42
N SER A 278 6.44 23.84 -10.20
CA SER A 278 7.22 23.97 -8.97
C SER A 278 7.63 22.61 -8.37
N HIS A 279 7.07 21.50 -8.88
CA HIS A 279 7.32 20.18 -8.33
C HIS A 279 8.81 19.78 -8.41
N PRO A 280 9.41 19.17 -7.37
CA PRO A 280 10.83 18.80 -7.37
C PRO A 280 11.25 17.85 -8.48
N GLN A 281 10.30 17.08 -9.03
CA GLN A 281 10.53 16.15 -10.13
C GLN A 281 10.08 16.72 -11.49
N PHE A 282 9.95 18.05 -11.60
CA PHE A 282 9.70 18.71 -12.88
C PHE A 282 10.99 18.81 -13.73
N PRO A 283 10.92 18.64 -15.07
CA PRO A 283 9.75 18.20 -15.81
C PRO A 283 9.48 16.70 -15.62
N ARG A 284 8.20 16.33 -15.46
CA ARG A 284 7.78 14.93 -15.61
C ARG A 284 7.93 14.56 -17.08
N THR A 285 8.86 13.65 -17.37
CA THR A 285 9.25 13.34 -18.76
C THR A 285 8.45 12.20 -19.35
N GLN A 286 7.80 11.38 -18.52
CA GLN A 286 6.96 10.28 -18.98
C GLN A 286 5.49 10.71 -19.04
N GLY A 287 4.80 10.33 -20.12
CA GLY A 287 3.37 10.59 -20.26
C GLY A 287 2.53 9.99 -19.13
N LEU A 288 2.92 8.81 -18.61
CA LEU A 288 2.23 8.17 -17.49
C LEU A 288 2.33 9.00 -16.19
N GLU A 289 3.50 9.55 -15.87
CA GLU A 289 3.71 10.39 -14.68
C GLU A 289 2.84 11.66 -14.72
N LEU A 290 2.64 12.23 -15.92
CA LEU A 290 1.72 13.34 -16.13
C LEU A 290 0.27 12.89 -15.97
N THR A 291 -0.15 11.82 -16.64
CA THR A 291 -1.52 11.31 -16.53
C THR A 291 -1.89 10.98 -15.09
N GLN A 292 -1.00 10.33 -14.34
CA GLN A 292 -1.19 10.01 -12.92
C GLN A 292 -1.30 11.28 -12.07
N PHE A 293 -0.50 12.32 -12.36
CA PHE A 293 -0.62 13.62 -11.69
C PHE A 293 -1.99 14.26 -11.93
N TRP A 294 -2.37 14.46 -13.19
CA TRP A 294 -3.61 15.13 -13.56
C TRP A 294 -4.84 14.38 -13.04
N TRP A 295 -4.85 13.05 -13.19
CA TRP A 295 -5.89 12.22 -12.61
C TRP A 295 -5.93 12.33 -11.09
N GLY A 296 -4.76 12.24 -10.45
CA GLY A 296 -4.65 12.27 -8.99
C GLY A 296 -5.09 13.60 -8.37
N MET A 297 -5.02 14.70 -9.12
CA MET A 297 -5.53 16.01 -8.72
C MET A 297 -7.02 16.21 -9.02
N GLN A 298 -7.70 15.20 -9.57
CA GLN A 298 -9.10 15.30 -10.04
C GLN A 298 -9.32 16.48 -11.01
N ALA A 299 -8.28 16.87 -11.74
CA ALA A 299 -8.25 18.07 -12.58
C ALA A 299 -8.47 17.74 -14.06
N VAL A 300 -9.46 16.88 -14.34
CA VAL A 300 -9.82 16.40 -15.68
C VAL A 300 -11.14 17.01 -16.13
#